data_AF-A0A9P7AT98-F1
#
_entry.id   AF-A0A9P7AT98-F1
#
_cell.length_a   1.000
_cell.length_b   1.000
_cell.length_c   1.000
_cell.angle_alpha   90.00
_cell.angle_beta   90.00
_cell.angle_gamma   90.00
#
_symmetry.space_group_name_H-M   'P 1'
#
loop_
_entity.id
_entity.type
_entity.pdbx_description
1 polymer ?
#
loop_
_entity_poly.entity_id
_entity_poly.type
_entity_poly.pdbx_seq_one_letter_code
_entity_poly.pdbx_strand_id
1 'polypeptide(L)'
;MNLVVQRSVRIAFHLQVLLVMEPQTGFLSLAEELQSYILSFLPYRYILRCTSVCRTLRQTYLSSSELQYIVEIGGQRLLVISNTDHSIPISKRLQLLRDKAHAWFKVDIHPFEMVPVTRAPLSRDNIVAGGHFYSWDLLGGTAMIMPVLPKPSQQSVRRNWLPGKLCPAASWPSRQLDVLMDPAQNLIAVAYVVDRKTVYINLRALDGDGIHPQAAGERLFLSDDSENCFETTMAKLKGFGRYIALSRRSDDENRTSLDKVWQLHIWDWKYSTTSSVSFGLK
;
A
#
# COMPACT_ATOMS: atom_id res chain seq x y z
N MET A 1 4.39 75.95 53.49
CA MET A 1 4.79 74.65 52.92
C MET A 1 4.15 74.56 51.53
N ASN A 2 4.64 75.33 50.55
CA ASN A 2 5.71 75.02 49.57
C ASN A 2 5.33 73.83 48.69
N LEU A 3 5.28 73.84 47.35
CA LEU A 3 5.54 74.78 46.25
C LEU A 3 4.97 74.04 45.00
N VAL A 4 3.98 74.55 44.25
CA VAL A 4 4.06 75.21 42.91
C VAL A 4 5.19 74.72 41.95
N VAL A 5 4.83 74.59 40.66
CA VAL A 5 5.66 74.63 39.41
C VAL A 5 6.20 73.24 38.97
N GLN A 6 6.03 72.69 37.75
CA GLN A 6 6.02 73.29 36.41
C GLN A 6 5.38 72.37 35.34
N ARG A 7 4.65 73.00 34.40
CA ARG A 7 4.25 72.45 33.09
C ARG A 7 5.39 72.49 32.08
N SER A 8 5.32 71.58 31.11
CA SER A 8 5.66 71.74 29.68
C SER A 8 7.13 71.72 29.21
N VAL A 9 7.25 71.10 28.02
CA VAL A 9 8.34 71.13 27.04
C VAL A 9 9.44 70.08 27.21
N ARG A 10 9.24 68.92 26.57
CA ARG A 10 10.21 68.31 25.63
C ARG A 10 9.52 67.28 24.74
N ILE A 11 8.77 67.81 23.78
CA ILE A 11 8.74 67.23 22.43
C ILE A 11 10.16 67.31 21.87
N ALA A 12 10.54 66.31 21.09
CA ALA A 12 11.76 66.24 20.27
C ALA A 12 13.07 66.09 21.05
N PHE A 13 13.49 64.85 21.27
CA PHE A 13 14.82 64.31 20.94
C PHE A 13 14.95 62.91 21.58
N HIS A 14 14.29 61.92 20.97
CA HIS A 14 14.85 60.57 20.88
C HIS A 14 14.15 59.76 19.77
N LEU A 15 14.04 60.42 18.62
CA LEU A 15 13.91 59.76 17.33
C LEU A 15 15.34 59.56 16.80
N GLN A 16 16.10 58.65 17.41
CA GLN A 16 17.35 58.10 16.84
C GLN A 16 17.91 56.98 17.73
N VAL A 17 17.07 55.99 18.01
CA VAL A 17 17.55 54.62 17.82
C VAL A 17 16.62 54.03 16.77
N LEU A 18 16.84 54.49 15.54
CA LEU A 18 16.74 53.66 14.35
C LEU A 18 17.69 52.46 14.62
N LEU A 19 17.24 51.51 15.44
CA LEU A 19 17.55 50.13 15.18
C LEU A 19 16.93 49.93 13.79
N VAL A 20 17.77 50.14 12.78
CA VAL A 20 17.68 49.41 11.53
C VAL A 20 17.69 47.95 11.99
N MET A 21 16.51 47.45 12.36
CA MET A 21 16.25 46.04 12.36
C MET A 21 16.39 45.72 10.89
N GLU A 22 17.59 45.32 10.48
CA GLU A 22 17.74 44.59 9.23
C GLU A 22 16.63 43.55 9.29
N PRO A 23 15.70 43.56 8.32
CA PRO A 23 14.63 42.57 8.31
C PRO A 23 15.34 41.24 8.21
N GLN A 24 15.49 40.56 9.36
CA GLN A 24 16.03 39.22 9.39
C GLN A 24 15.17 38.45 8.41
N THR A 25 15.78 37.98 7.34
CA THR A 25 15.14 37.16 6.31
C THR A 25 14.76 35.84 6.95
N GLY A 26 13.70 35.89 7.74
CA GLY A 26 13.18 34.77 8.51
C GLY A 26 12.42 33.83 7.59
N PHE A 27 12.16 32.63 8.07
CA PHE A 27 11.40 31.63 7.32
C PHE A 27 10.08 32.16 6.71
N LEU A 28 9.39 33.06 7.43
CA LEU A 28 8.13 33.67 6.99
C LEU A 28 8.27 34.71 5.88
N SER A 29 9.48 35.21 5.59
CA SER A 29 9.74 36.12 4.46
C SER A 29 10.06 35.39 3.16
N LEU A 30 10.16 34.05 3.19
CA LEU A 30 10.36 33.25 1.98
C LEU A 30 9.09 33.23 1.13
N ALA A 31 9.24 32.96 -0.17
CA ALA A 31 8.11 32.69 -1.06
C ALA A 31 7.30 31.47 -0.57
N GLU A 32 5.99 31.45 -0.82
CA GLU A 32 5.08 30.42 -0.32
C GLU A 32 5.44 29.01 -0.81
N GLU A 33 5.99 28.91 -2.02
CA GLU A 33 6.50 27.68 -2.62
C GLU A 33 7.68 27.13 -1.83
N LEU A 34 8.61 27.99 -1.40
CA LEU A 34 9.75 27.60 -0.60
C LEU A 34 9.34 27.21 0.82
N GLN A 35 8.40 27.95 1.41
CA GLN A 35 7.82 27.57 2.71
C GLN A 35 7.16 26.20 2.63
N SER A 36 6.36 25.96 1.59
CA SER A 36 5.70 24.67 1.35
C SER A 36 6.71 23.54 1.16
N TYR A 37 7.74 23.77 0.35
CA TYR A 37 8.82 22.79 0.11
C TYR A 37 9.58 22.46 1.39
N ILE A 38 9.93 23.45 2.22
CA ILE A 38 10.61 23.19 3.50
C ILE A 38 9.72 22.41 4.46
N LEU A 39 8.42 22.76 4.54
CA LEU A 39 7.47 22.06 5.39
C LEU A 39 7.22 20.61 4.94
N SER A 40 7.38 20.28 3.66
CA SER A 40 7.13 18.91 3.16
C SER A 40 8.16 17.88 3.65
N PHE A 41 9.32 18.32 4.13
CA PHE A 41 10.30 17.46 4.79
C PHE A 41 9.95 17.10 6.24
N LEU A 42 8.95 17.76 6.83
CA LEU A 42 8.55 17.51 8.21
C LEU A 42 7.53 16.36 8.30
N PRO A 43 7.60 15.50 9.33
CA PRO A 43 6.53 14.55 9.61
C PRO A 43 5.20 15.28 9.83
N TYR A 44 4.09 14.69 9.40
CA TYR A 44 2.77 15.34 9.39
C TYR A 44 2.36 16.01 10.71
N ARG A 45 2.76 15.45 11.86
CA ARG A 45 2.48 16.00 13.19
C ARG A 45 3.15 17.37 13.39
N TYR A 46 4.35 17.55 12.86
CA TYR A 46 5.08 18.81 12.93
C TYR A 46 4.52 19.84 11.95
N ILE A 47 4.07 19.42 10.76
CA ILE A 47 3.33 20.31 9.83
C ILE A 47 2.11 20.89 10.55
N LEU A 48 1.27 20.04 11.16
CA LEU A 48 0.10 20.50 11.92
C LEU A 48 0.46 21.46 13.07
N ARG A 49 1.54 21.17 13.82
CA ARG A 49 2.05 22.10 14.84
C ARG A 49 2.44 23.44 14.24
N CYS A 50 3.18 23.47 13.13
CA CYS A 50 3.54 24.71 12.44
C CYS A 50 2.29 25.52 12.02
N THR A 51 1.22 24.86 11.54
CA THR A 51 -0.03 25.55 11.19
C THR A 51 -0.73 26.22 12.39
N SER A 52 -0.44 25.76 13.61
CA SER A 52 -0.98 26.35 14.84
C SER A 52 -0.17 27.54 15.36
N VAL A 53 1.06 27.76 14.85
CA VAL A 53 1.96 28.82 15.31
C VAL A 53 1.52 30.19 14.80
N CYS A 54 1.23 30.33 13.49
CA CYS A 54 0.82 31.61 12.92
C CYS A 54 -0.08 31.46 11.68
N ARG A 55 -0.74 32.57 11.30
CA ARG A 55 -1.68 32.62 10.16
C ARG A 55 -0.99 32.38 8.82
N THR A 56 0.23 32.87 8.62
CA THR A 56 0.99 32.66 7.39
C THR A 56 1.23 31.18 7.11
N LEU A 57 1.74 30.43 8.09
CA LEU A 57 1.97 28.99 7.94
C LEU A 57 0.69 28.19 7.76
N ARG A 58 -0.39 28.61 8.43
CA ARG A 58 -1.71 28.04 8.19
C ARG A 58 -2.15 28.27 6.75
N GLN A 59 -1.93 29.47 6.21
CA GLN A 59 -2.29 29.79 4.83
C GLN A 59 -1.46 28.96 3.85
N THR A 60 -0.14 28.87 4.02
CA THR A 60 0.75 28.02 3.23
C THR A 60 0.27 26.57 3.18
N TYR A 61 -0.14 26.02 4.33
CA TYR A 61 -0.75 24.68 4.39
C TYR A 61 -2.05 24.57 3.58
N LEU A 62 -2.95 25.55 3.71
CA LEU A 62 -4.24 25.54 3.01
C LEU A 62 -4.09 25.73 1.49
N SER A 63 -3.06 26.43 1.03
CA SER A 63 -2.78 26.60 -0.41
C SER A 63 -2.02 25.42 -1.01
N SER A 64 -1.25 24.67 -0.21
CA SER A 64 -0.41 23.57 -0.71
C SER A 64 -1.13 22.23 -0.68
N SER A 65 -1.43 21.69 -1.87
CA SER A 65 -1.98 20.33 -2.02
C SER A 65 -1.01 19.23 -1.53
N GLU A 66 0.31 19.49 -1.57
CA GLU A 66 1.33 18.58 -1.09
C GLU A 66 1.32 18.46 0.43
N LEU A 67 1.30 19.58 1.14
CA LEU A 67 1.23 19.55 2.60
C LEU A 67 -0.07 18.91 3.09
N GLN A 68 -1.20 19.22 2.45
CA GLN A 68 -2.48 18.56 2.75
C GLN A 68 -2.41 17.05 2.50
N TYR A 69 -1.79 16.62 1.39
CA TYR A 69 -1.62 15.21 1.08
C TYR A 69 -0.77 14.47 2.12
N ILE A 70 0.37 15.04 2.53
CA ILE A 70 1.23 14.46 3.58
C ILE A 70 0.45 14.34 4.89
N VAL A 71 -0.29 15.38 5.26
CA VAL A 71 -1.07 15.40 6.50
C VAL A 71 -2.20 14.36 6.49
N GLU A 72 -2.94 14.23 5.40
CA GLU A 72 -4.04 13.28 5.33
C GLU A 72 -3.57 11.83 5.26
N ILE A 73 -2.52 11.55 4.48
CA ILE A 73 -1.89 10.22 4.45
C ILE A 73 -1.38 9.83 5.84
N GLY A 74 -0.64 10.74 6.49
CA GLY A 74 -0.12 10.51 7.84
C GLY A 74 -1.22 10.34 8.89
N GLY A 75 -2.31 11.12 8.80
CA GLY A 75 -3.47 11.01 9.67
C GLY A 75 -4.17 9.65 9.57
N GLN A 76 -4.19 9.06 8.38
CA GLN A 76 -4.75 7.72 8.14
C GLN A 76 -3.76 6.57 8.37
N ARG A 77 -2.55 6.87 8.87
CA ARG A 77 -1.44 5.90 9.04
C ARG A 77 -1.07 5.18 7.74
N LEU A 78 -1.28 5.85 6.61
CA LEU A 78 -0.88 5.37 5.30
C LEU A 78 0.58 5.78 5.05
N LEU A 79 1.27 5.00 4.21
CA LEU A 79 2.62 5.33 3.78
C LEU A 79 2.56 6.20 2.53
N VAL A 80 3.37 7.26 2.50
CA VAL A 80 3.60 8.01 1.27
C VAL A 80 4.38 7.11 0.33
N ILE A 81 3.73 6.63 -0.74
CA ILE A 81 4.43 5.91 -1.79
C ILE A 81 5.23 6.95 -2.57
N SER A 82 6.56 6.90 -2.40
CA SER A 82 7.52 7.62 -3.23
C SER A 82 7.22 7.27 -4.69
N ASN A 83 6.74 8.24 -5.45
CA ASN A 83 6.23 8.06 -6.81
C ASN A 83 7.28 7.33 -7.66
N THR A 84 7.05 6.06 -8.00
CA THR A 84 7.78 5.42 -9.11
C THR A 84 7.17 5.80 -10.46
N ASP A 85 5.91 6.27 -10.47
CA ASP A 85 5.23 6.79 -11.66
C ASP A 85 4.70 8.20 -11.38
N HIS A 86 5.40 9.22 -11.89
CA HIS A 86 5.06 10.64 -11.76
C HIS A 86 3.79 11.07 -12.54
N SER A 87 2.94 10.14 -12.97
CA SER A 87 1.85 10.44 -13.91
C SER A 87 0.65 11.17 -13.29
N ILE A 88 0.44 11.07 -11.97
CA ILE A 88 -0.72 11.68 -11.30
C ILE A 88 -0.28 12.88 -10.43
N PRO A 89 -0.78 14.11 -10.73
CA PRO A 89 -0.53 15.30 -9.90
C PRO A 89 -0.96 15.10 -8.44
N ILE A 90 -0.23 15.70 -7.50
CA ILE A 90 -0.49 15.55 -6.05
C ILE A 90 -1.90 16.01 -5.67
N SER A 91 -2.40 17.10 -6.27
CA SER A 91 -3.78 17.56 -6.08
C SER A 91 -4.81 16.50 -6.45
N LYS A 92 -4.59 15.76 -7.55
CA LYS A 92 -5.45 14.66 -7.97
C LYS A 92 -5.35 13.46 -7.02
N ARG A 93 -4.15 13.16 -6.50
CA ARG A 93 -3.95 12.12 -5.48
C ARG A 93 -4.68 12.45 -4.17
N LEU A 94 -4.60 13.71 -3.72
CA LEU A 94 -5.33 14.21 -2.56
C LEU A 94 -6.84 14.08 -2.76
N GLN A 95 -7.35 14.50 -3.92
CA GLN A 95 -8.77 14.35 -4.24
C GLN A 95 -9.21 12.88 -4.18
N LEU A 96 -8.46 11.97 -4.81
CA LEU A 96 -8.74 10.54 -4.77
C LEU A 96 -8.72 9.96 -3.35
N LEU A 97 -7.80 10.43 -2.49
CA LEU A 97 -7.75 10.02 -1.09
C LEU A 97 -9.02 10.44 -0.34
N ARG A 98 -9.43 11.70 -0.51
CA ARG A 98 -10.65 12.24 0.11
C ARG A 98 -11.90 11.55 -0.41
N ASP A 99 -12.00 11.32 -1.73
CA ASP A 99 -13.12 10.62 -2.35
C ASP A 99 -13.25 9.20 -1.80
N LYS A 100 -12.12 8.48 -1.66
CA LYS A 100 -12.11 7.14 -1.07
C LYS A 100 -12.49 7.13 0.40
N ALA A 101 -11.93 8.05 1.20
CA ALA A 101 -12.29 8.19 2.61
C ALA A 101 -13.79 8.49 2.76
N HIS A 102 -14.32 9.42 1.97
CA HIS A 102 -15.73 9.77 1.97
C HIS A 102 -16.62 8.63 1.53
N ALA A 103 -16.25 7.92 0.46
CA ALA A 103 -16.95 6.73 0.01
C ALA A 103 -17.00 5.68 1.13
N TRP A 104 -15.91 5.47 1.85
CA TRP A 104 -15.85 4.53 2.97
C TRP A 104 -16.84 4.88 4.09
N PHE A 105 -16.95 6.16 4.46
CA PHE A 105 -17.93 6.61 5.47
C PHE A 105 -19.38 6.63 4.98
N LYS A 106 -19.58 6.69 3.65
CA LYS A 106 -20.89 6.68 3.01
C LYS A 106 -21.37 5.31 2.55
N VAL A 107 -20.56 4.26 2.72
CA VAL A 107 -20.98 2.90 2.40
C VAL A 107 -22.16 2.55 3.30
N ASP A 108 -23.36 2.59 2.73
CA ASP A 108 -24.52 1.96 3.33
C ASP A 108 -24.40 0.46 3.08
N ILE A 109 -24.31 -0.31 4.16
CA ILE A 109 -24.15 -1.77 4.11
C ILE A 109 -25.49 -2.47 3.79
N HIS A 110 -26.54 -1.70 3.48
CA HIS A 110 -27.87 -2.20 3.17
C HIS A 110 -28.27 -1.80 1.73
N PRO A 111 -28.83 -2.70 0.90
CA PRO A 111 -29.07 -4.13 1.05
C PRO A 111 -27.93 -4.99 0.47
N PHE A 112 -27.66 -6.15 1.08
CA PHE A 112 -26.75 -7.14 0.50
C PHE A 112 -27.44 -7.91 -0.63
N GLU A 113 -26.77 -8.11 -1.75
CA GLU A 113 -27.20 -9.00 -2.81
C GLU A 113 -26.52 -10.37 -2.61
N MET A 114 -27.31 -11.43 -2.46
CA MET A 114 -26.77 -12.78 -2.51
C MET A 114 -26.55 -13.16 -3.97
N VAL A 115 -25.30 -13.25 -4.39
CA VAL A 115 -24.96 -13.79 -5.70
C VAL A 115 -24.93 -15.32 -5.60
N PRO A 116 -25.87 -16.04 -6.22
CA PRO A 116 -25.86 -17.50 -6.17
C PRO A 116 -24.65 -18.02 -6.95
N VAL A 117 -23.71 -18.63 -6.24
CA VAL A 117 -22.61 -19.37 -6.87
C VAL A 117 -23.15 -20.74 -7.27
N THR A 118 -23.37 -20.94 -8.57
CA THR A 118 -24.07 -22.11 -9.18
C THR A 118 -23.50 -23.47 -8.77
N ARG A 119 -22.26 -23.49 -8.31
CA ARG A 119 -21.59 -24.67 -7.76
C ARG A 119 -20.82 -24.22 -6.53
N ALA A 120 -21.27 -24.60 -5.34
CA ALA A 120 -20.49 -24.38 -4.13
C ALA A 120 -19.14 -25.09 -4.34
N PRO A 121 -18.04 -24.35 -4.54
CA PRO A 121 -16.76 -25.00 -4.69
C PRO A 121 -16.45 -25.64 -3.34
N LEU A 122 -16.00 -26.88 -3.34
CA LEU A 122 -15.53 -27.58 -2.14
C LEU A 122 -14.23 -26.95 -1.56
N SER A 123 -13.89 -25.74 -2.00
CA SER A 123 -12.66 -25.03 -1.72
C SER A 123 -12.72 -24.35 -0.37
N ARG A 124 -11.65 -24.47 0.41
CA ARG A 124 -11.50 -23.78 1.69
C ARG A 124 -11.28 -22.27 1.55
N ASP A 125 -10.84 -21.80 0.38
CA ASP A 125 -10.26 -20.46 0.25
C ASP A 125 -11.04 -19.61 -0.76
N ASN A 126 -12.11 -18.97 -0.28
CA ASN A 126 -12.76 -17.87 -1.00
C ASN A 126 -12.11 -16.55 -0.55
N ILE A 127 -11.62 -15.76 -1.50
CA ILE A 127 -10.89 -14.52 -1.22
C ILE A 127 -11.62 -13.35 -1.87
N VAL A 128 -11.80 -12.27 -1.12
CA VAL A 128 -12.23 -10.98 -1.67
C VAL A 128 -11.05 -10.02 -1.64
N ALA A 129 -10.61 -9.55 -2.80
CA ALA A 129 -9.53 -8.56 -2.91
C ALA A 129 -9.84 -7.55 -4.02
N GLY A 130 -9.60 -6.26 -3.75
CA GLY A 130 -9.78 -5.20 -4.75
C GLY A 130 -11.18 -5.15 -5.37
N GLY A 131 -12.22 -5.45 -4.60
CA GLY A 131 -13.60 -5.49 -5.11
C GLY A 131 -13.93 -6.70 -5.99
N HIS A 132 -13.07 -7.72 -6.02
CA HIS A 132 -13.27 -8.96 -6.76
C HIS A 132 -13.32 -10.14 -5.80
N PHE A 133 -14.27 -11.03 -6.03
CA PHE A 133 -14.37 -12.35 -5.43
C PHE A 133 -13.60 -13.35 -6.28
N TYR A 134 -12.73 -14.10 -5.64
CA TYR A 134 -11.99 -15.20 -6.21
C TYR A 134 -12.40 -16.49 -5.52
N SER A 135 -12.63 -17.51 -6.33
CA SER A 135 -12.84 -18.87 -5.87
C SER A 135 -12.13 -19.85 -6.78
N TRP A 136 -11.59 -20.91 -6.19
CA TRP A 136 -10.84 -21.94 -6.91
C TRP A 136 -11.45 -23.31 -6.68
N ASP A 137 -11.92 -23.96 -7.75
CA ASP A 137 -12.33 -25.35 -7.68
C ASP A 137 -11.09 -26.25 -7.72
N LEU A 138 -10.71 -26.80 -6.55
CA LEU A 138 -9.59 -27.74 -6.41
C LEU A 138 -9.76 -29.00 -7.26
N LEU A 139 -10.98 -29.52 -7.40
CA LEU A 139 -11.24 -30.75 -8.16
C LEU A 139 -11.27 -30.49 -9.66
N GLY A 140 -11.92 -29.39 -10.05
CA GLY A 140 -12.00 -28.96 -11.44
C GLY A 140 -10.72 -28.30 -11.94
N GLY A 141 -9.84 -27.82 -11.06
CA GLY A 141 -8.69 -27.00 -11.40
C GLY A 141 -9.06 -25.64 -12.00
N THR A 142 -10.26 -25.12 -11.72
CA THR A 142 -10.76 -23.88 -12.33
C THR A 142 -10.73 -22.72 -11.34
N ALA A 143 -10.30 -21.54 -11.79
CA ALA A 143 -10.49 -20.29 -11.04
C ALA A 143 -11.69 -19.55 -11.59
N MET A 144 -12.51 -19.01 -10.69
CA MET A 144 -13.51 -18.01 -10.99
C MET A 144 -13.14 -16.69 -10.32
N ILE A 145 -13.03 -15.63 -11.12
CA ILE A 145 -13.00 -14.25 -10.62
C ILE A 145 -14.27 -13.55 -11.07
N MET A 146 -14.95 -12.92 -10.11
CA MET A 146 -16.11 -12.09 -10.38
C MET A 146 -16.05 -10.80 -9.55
N PRO A 147 -16.51 -9.65 -10.09
CA PRO A 147 -16.62 -8.43 -9.29
C PRO A 147 -17.65 -8.63 -8.16
N VAL A 148 -17.35 -8.14 -6.96
CA VAL A 148 -18.24 -8.16 -5.79
C VAL A 148 -19.34 -7.11 -5.92
N LEU A 149 -19.04 -5.98 -6.54
CA LEU A 149 -19.99 -4.88 -6.68
C LEU A 149 -20.63 -4.87 -8.08
N PRO A 150 -21.96 -4.68 -8.18
CA PRO A 150 -22.65 -4.58 -9.45
C PRO A 150 -22.36 -3.22 -10.10
N LYS A 151 -21.22 -3.11 -10.79
CA LYS A 151 -20.77 -2.03 -11.71
C LYS A 151 -20.62 -0.61 -11.10
N PRO A 152 -19.53 0.08 -11.49
CA PRO A 152 -19.69 1.10 -12.54
C PRO A 152 -18.87 0.77 -13.79
N SER A 153 -19.58 0.59 -14.89
CA SER A 153 -19.24 0.66 -16.33
C SER A 153 -17.88 0.29 -16.95
N GLN A 154 -16.75 0.01 -16.29
CA GLN A 154 -15.49 -0.17 -17.06
C GLN A 154 -14.52 -1.30 -16.67
N GLN A 155 -14.62 -1.96 -15.51
CA GLN A 155 -13.68 -3.03 -15.14
C GLN A 155 -14.34 -4.24 -14.49
N SER A 156 -15.39 -4.79 -15.09
CA SER A 156 -15.91 -6.10 -14.66
C SER A 156 -15.07 -7.21 -15.30
N VAL A 157 -13.91 -7.53 -14.70
CA VAL A 157 -13.18 -8.73 -15.09
C VAL A 157 -13.93 -9.93 -14.52
N ARG A 158 -14.76 -10.56 -15.36
CA ARG A 158 -15.34 -11.88 -15.08
C ARG A 158 -14.56 -12.90 -15.90
N ARG A 159 -13.88 -13.82 -15.21
CA ARG A 159 -13.03 -14.81 -15.87
C ARG A 159 -13.18 -16.17 -15.23
N ASN A 160 -13.24 -17.17 -16.11
CA ASN A 160 -13.15 -18.58 -15.78
C ASN A 160 -11.85 -19.08 -16.42
N TRP A 161 -10.82 -19.33 -15.61
CA TRP A 161 -9.61 -19.94 -16.14
C TRP A 161 -9.79 -21.44 -16.27
N LEU A 162 -9.41 -21.96 -17.43
CA LEU A 162 -9.34 -23.39 -17.66
C LEU A 162 -8.27 -24.05 -16.77
N PRO A 163 -8.43 -25.35 -16.49
CA PRO A 163 -7.45 -26.10 -15.71
C PRO A 163 -6.06 -26.03 -16.32
N GLY A 164 -5.04 -25.91 -15.47
CA GLY A 164 -3.64 -25.83 -15.91
C GLY A 164 -3.16 -24.45 -16.39
N LYS A 165 -4.06 -23.47 -16.62
CA LYS A 165 -3.66 -22.15 -17.13
C LYS A 165 -3.01 -21.25 -16.07
N LEU A 166 -3.60 -21.17 -14.89
CA LEU A 166 -3.05 -20.37 -13.78
C LEU A 166 -1.92 -21.11 -13.04
N CYS A 167 -2.04 -22.43 -12.95
CA CYS A 167 -1.07 -23.32 -12.35
C CYS A 167 -0.74 -24.44 -13.35
N PRO A 168 0.41 -24.38 -14.06
CA PRO A 168 0.84 -25.40 -15.01
C PRO A 168 0.90 -26.80 -14.39
N ALA A 169 1.13 -26.86 -13.08
CA ALA A 169 1.25 -28.09 -12.34
C ALA A 169 -0.11 -28.71 -11.96
N ALA A 170 -1.17 -28.56 -12.75
CA ALA A 170 -2.46 -29.21 -12.46
C ALA A 170 -2.39 -30.76 -12.37
N SER A 171 -1.24 -31.36 -12.70
CA SER A 171 -0.89 -32.70 -12.27
C SER A 171 -0.74 -32.74 -10.74
N TRP A 172 -1.65 -33.46 -10.07
CA TRP A 172 -1.41 -33.96 -8.72
C TRP A 172 0.02 -34.48 -8.59
N PRO A 173 0.79 -34.09 -7.55
CA PRO A 173 0.34 -33.58 -6.26
C PRO A 173 0.52 -32.06 -6.05
N SER A 174 0.48 -31.22 -7.08
CA SER A 174 0.67 -29.79 -6.83
C SER A 174 -0.46 -29.23 -5.95
N ARG A 175 -0.05 -28.41 -4.97
CA ARG A 175 -0.97 -27.79 -4.02
C ARG A 175 -0.86 -26.29 -4.15
N GLN A 176 -1.97 -25.66 -4.52
CA GLN A 176 -2.09 -24.21 -4.44
C GLN A 176 -2.06 -23.78 -2.98
N LEU A 177 -1.29 -22.73 -2.69
CA LEU A 177 -1.06 -22.22 -1.35
C LEU A 177 -1.86 -20.96 -1.06
N ASP A 178 -1.80 -19.98 -1.96
CA ASP A 178 -2.53 -18.71 -1.80
C ASP A 178 -2.66 -17.97 -3.14
N VAL A 179 -3.56 -17.00 -3.19
CA VAL A 179 -3.74 -16.09 -4.34
C VAL A 179 -3.75 -14.65 -3.87
N LEU A 180 -2.97 -13.84 -4.58
CA LEU A 180 -2.96 -12.40 -4.46
C LEU A 180 -3.52 -11.80 -5.75
N MET A 181 -4.44 -10.85 -5.61
CA MET A 181 -4.93 -10.04 -6.72
C MET A 181 -4.69 -8.57 -6.41
N ASP A 182 -4.17 -7.84 -7.38
CA ASP A 182 -4.06 -6.39 -7.36
C ASP A 182 -4.62 -5.81 -8.68
N PRO A 183 -5.93 -5.52 -8.73
CA PRO A 183 -6.56 -4.95 -9.91
C PRO A 183 -5.97 -3.60 -10.33
N ALA A 184 -5.43 -2.81 -9.39
CA ALA A 184 -4.83 -1.51 -9.71
C ALA A 184 -3.56 -1.65 -10.55
N GLN A 185 -2.87 -2.80 -10.41
CA GLN A 185 -1.69 -3.13 -11.20
C GLN A 185 -2.00 -4.12 -12.32
N ASN A 186 -3.26 -4.49 -12.54
CA ASN A 186 -3.65 -5.57 -13.45
C ASN A 186 -2.93 -6.90 -13.14
N LEU A 187 -2.68 -7.20 -11.86
CA LEU A 187 -1.84 -8.32 -11.44
C LEU A 187 -2.65 -9.40 -10.73
N ILE A 188 -2.40 -10.66 -11.10
CA ILE A 188 -2.74 -11.84 -10.30
C ILE A 188 -1.47 -12.66 -10.06
N ALA A 189 -1.24 -13.02 -8.79
CA ALA A 189 -0.13 -13.84 -8.36
C ALA A 189 -0.66 -15.10 -7.66
N VAL A 190 -0.24 -16.27 -8.13
CA VAL A 190 -0.71 -17.56 -7.61
C VAL A 190 0.47 -18.34 -7.06
N ALA A 191 0.48 -18.57 -5.74
CA ALA A 191 1.48 -19.40 -5.08
C ALA A 191 1.05 -20.88 -5.12
N TYR A 192 1.97 -21.76 -5.50
CA TYR A 192 1.75 -23.20 -5.52
C TYR A 192 3.04 -23.96 -5.22
N VAL A 193 2.91 -25.21 -4.78
CA VAL A 193 4.02 -26.13 -4.52
C VAL A 193 4.09 -27.18 -5.62
N VAL A 194 5.30 -27.46 -6.11
CA VAL A 194 5.62 -28.59 -6.98
C VAL A 194 6.49 -29.58 -6.21
N ASP A 195 6.23 -30.87 -6.37
CA ASP A 195 6.97 -31.97 -5.74
C ASP A 195 7.10 -31.85 -4.20
N ARG A 196 6.08 -31.25 -3.56
CA ARG A 196 6.00 -30.93 -2.10
C ARG A 196 7.07 -29.99 -1.55
N LYS A 197 8.05 -29.58 -2.34
CA LYS A 197 9.21 -28.80 -1.88
C LYS A 197 9.26 -27.41 -2.49
N THR A 198 9.15 -27.33 -3.81
CA THR A 198 9.49 -26.11 -4.51
C THR A 198 8.27 -25.21 -4.62
N VAL A 199 8.35 -24.04 -4.00
CA VAL A 199 7.29 -23.03 -4.08
C VAL A 199 7.53 -22.13 -5.28
N TYR A 200 6.51 -22.00 -6.11
CA TYR A 200 6.45 -21.10 -7.25
C TYR A 200 5.34 -20.08 -7.06
N ILE A 201 5.53 -18.90 -7.64
CA ILE A 201 4.52 -17.86 -7.74
C ILE A 201 4.38 -17.48 -9.21
N ASN A 202 3.26 -17.82 -9.84
CA ASN A 202 2.99 -17.38 -11.21
C ASN A 202 2.43 -15.97 -11.21
N LEU A 203 2.96 -15.12 -12.08
CA LEU A 203 2.53 -13.75 -12.30
C LEU A 203 1.82 -13.64 -13.64
N ARG A 204 0.54 -13.25 -13.62
CA ARG A 204 -0.29 -13.08 -14.82
C ARG A 204 -0.98 -11.73 -14.81
N ALA A 205 -1.40 -11.30 -15.99
CA ALA A 205 -2.33 -10.19 -16.12
C ALA A 205 -3.71 -10.61 -15.59
N LEU A 206 -4.42 -9.73 -14.89
CA LEU A 206 -5.77 -10.00 -14.42
C LEU A 206 -6.77 -9.93 -15.60
N ASP A 207 -6.55 -9.01 -16.54
CA ASP A 207 -7.37 -8.78 -17.72
C ASP A 207 -6.96 -9.63 -18.94
N GLY A 208 -5.95 -10.49 -18.83
CA GLY A 208 -5.35 -11.26 -19.92
C GLY A 208 -4.95 -12.69 -19.52
N ASP A 209 -4.76 -13.59 -20.50
CA ASP A 209 -4.20 -14.93 -20.25
C ASP A 209 -2.67 -14.95 -20.30
N GLY A 210 -2.08 -13.80 -20.63
CA GLY A 210 -0.65 -13.63 -20.82
C GLY A 210 0.14 -13.48 -19.52
N ILE A 211 1.46 -13.53 -19.67
CA ILE A 211 2.39 -13.08 -18.64
C ILE A 211 2.11 -11.60 -18.38
N HIS A 212 2.20 -11.18 -17.12
CA HIS A 212 2.02 -9.77 -16.79
C HIS A 212 3.06 -8.90 -17.51
N PRO A 213 2.68 -7.85 -18.27
CA PRO A 213 3.59 -7.12 -19.16
C PRO A 213 4.74 -6.41 -18.42
N GLN A 214 4.53 -6.06 -17.15
CA GLN A 214 5.56 -5.43 -16.31
C GLN A 214 6.36 -6.42 -15.47
N ALA A 215 6.07 -7.72 -15.51
CA ALA A 215 6.78 -8.69 -14.68
C ALA A 215 8.13 -9.02 -15.31
N ALA A 216 9.16 -9.19 -14.48
CA ALA A 216 10.48 -9.63 -14.94
C ALA A 216 10.45 -11.02 -15.60
N GLY A 217 9.45 -11.82 -15.27
CA GLY A 217 9.22 -13.15 -15.84
C GLY A 217 7.86 -13.70 -15.46
N GLU A 218 7.53 -14.87 -16.01
CA GLU A 218 6.28 -15.57 -15.71
C GLU A 218 6.20 -16.03 -14.24
N ARG A 219 7.34 -16.41 -13.66
CA ARG A 219 7.38 -17.09 -12.37
C ARG A 219 8.43 -16.49 -11.46
N LEU A 220 8.06 -16.33 -10.20
CA LEU A 220 9.00 -16.22 -9.10
C LEU A 220 9.15 -17.62 -8.53
N PHE A 221 10.37 -18.00 -8.19
CA PHE A 221 10.63 -19.27 -7.52
C PHE A 221 11.46 -19.01 -6.28
N LEU A 222 11.33 -19.90 -5.32
CA LEU A 222 12.19 -19.93 -4.16
C LEU A 222 13.24 -21.02 -4.36
N SER A 223 14.51 -20.62 -4.47
CA SER A 223 15.62 -21.55 -4.32
C SER A 223 15.83 -21.78 -2.83
N ASP A 224 15.34 -22.90 -2.31
CA ASP A 224 15.85 -23.41 -1.05
C ASP A 224 17.21 -24.03 -1.33
N ASP A 225 18.28 -23.35 -0.93
CA ASP A 225 19.62 -23.93 -0.90
C ASP A 225 19.77 -24.95 0.25
N SER A 226 18.76 -25.09 1.11
CA SER A 226 18.81 -26.05 2.21
C SER A 226 18.45 -27.45 1.73
N GLU A 227 19.37 -28.40 1.90
CA GLU A 227 19.14 -29.84 1.76
C GLU A 227 18.00 -30.36 2.67
N ASN A 228 17.59 -29.56 3.67
CA ASN A 228 16.46 -29.86 4.54
C ASN A 228 15.13 -29.68 3.82
N CYS A 229 14.52 -30.81 3.52
CA CYS A 229 13.24 -30.94 2.85
C CYS A 229 12.08 -30.59 3.80
N PHE A 230 11.75 -29.32 3.96
CA PHE A 230 10.56 -28.94 4.73
C PHE A 230 9.30 -28.93 3.86
N GLU A 231 8.24 -29.61 4.28
CA GLU A 231 6.94 -29.55 3.60
C GLU A 231 6.24 -28.23 3.96
N THR A 232 5.85 -27.46 2.94
CA THR A 232 5.11 -26.21 3.15
C THR A 232 3.64 -26.53 3.49
N THR A 233 3.26 -26.35 4.76
CA THR A 233 1.89 -26.68 5.23
C THR A 233 0.93 -25.50 5.15
N MET A 234 1.46 -24.28 5.21
CA MET A 234 0.69 -23.04 5.07
C MET A 234 1.54 -21.99 4.35
N ALA A 235 0.93 -21.22 3.44
CA ALA A 235 1.57 -20.00 2.98
C ALA A 235 0.55 -18.89 2.76
N LYS A 236 1.05 -17.66 2.71
CA LYS A 236 0.27 -16.45 2.54
C LYS A 236 1.02 -15.45 1.67
N LEU A 237 0.38 -15.01 0.60
CA LEU A 237 0.85 -13.97 -0.29
C LEU A 237 0.32 -12.59 0.15
N LYS A 238 1.18 -11.59 0.03
CA LYS A 238 0.83 -10.17 0.16
C LYS A 238 1.52 -9.37 -0.92
N GLY A 239 0.83 -8.39 -1.48
CA GLY A 239 1.35 -7.47 -2.48
C GLY A 239 1.36 -6.04 -1.95
N PHE A 240 2.42 -5.29 -2.27
CA PHE A 240 2.49 -3.86 -2.00
C PHE A 240 3.32 -3.17 -3.08
N GLY A 241 2.65 -2.50 -4.02
CA GLY A 241 3.32 -1.88 -5.16
C GLY A 241 4.09 -2.92 -5.98
N ARG A 242 5.38 -2.66 -6.21
CA ARG A 242 6.28 -3.57 -6.93
C ARG A 242 6.76 -4.78 -6.11
N TYR A 243 6.37 -4.90 -4.85
CA TYR A 243 6.82 -5.99 -3.99
C TYR A 243 5.73 -7.03 -3.76
N ILE A 244 6.11 -8.30 -3.85
CA ILE A 244 5.30 -9.44 -3.42
C ILE A 244 6.03 -10.11 -2.26
N ALA A 245 5.31 -10.41 -1.19
CA ALA A 245 5.81 -11.16 -0.06
C ALA A 245 5.08 -12.51 0.07
N LEU A 246 5.83 -13.58 0.29
CA LEU A 246 5.33 -14.90 0.66
C LEU A 246 5.79 -15.19 2.08
N SER A 247 4.84 -15.31 3.00
CA SER A 247 5.08 -15.93 4.30
C SER A 247 4.69 -17.39 4.21
N ARG A 248 5.58 -18.31 4.60
CA ARG A 248 5.26 -19.74 4.66
C ARG A 248 5.62 -20.34 6.00
N ARG A 249 4.84 -21.34 6.40
CA ARG A 249 5.13 -22.25 7.50
C ARG A 249 5.50 -23.59 6.92
N SER A 250 6.62 -24.11 7.38
CA SER A 250 7.06 -25.45 7.00
C SER A 250 7.17 -26.33 8.24
N ASP A 251 6.76 -27.58 8.09
CA ASP A 251 6.83 -28.59 9.14
C ASP A 251 7.98 -29.57 8.77
N ASP A 252 8.83 -29.92 9.74
CA ASP A 252 9.93 -30.88 9.58
C ASP A 252 9.42 -32.30 9.83
N GLU A 253 9.46 -33.16 8.80
CA GLU A 253 9.02 -34.56 8.94
C GLU A 253 9.87 -35.36 9.92
N ASN A 254 11.14 -34.98 10.12
CA ASN A 254 12.11 -35.74 10.91
C ASN A 254 12.21 -35.31 12.38
N ARG A 255 11.66 -34.14 12.74
CA ARG A 255 11.70 -33.63 14.13
C ARG A 255 10.35 -33.81 14.80
N THR A 256 10.39 -34.06 16.11
CA THR A 256 9.20 -34.03 16.96
C THR A 256 8.45 -32.72 16.71
N SER A 257 7.13 -32.83 16.49
CA SER A 257 6.17 -31.90 15.85
C SER A 257 6.07 -30.44 16.35
N LEU A 258 7.02 -29.95 17.15
CA LEU A 258 7.01 -28.64 17.78
C LEU A 258 7.87 -27.60 17.05
N ASP A 259 8.88 -28.00 16.28
CA ASP A 259 9.77 -27.07 15.56
C ASP A 259 9.11 -26.55 14.27
N LYS A 260 8.24 -25.55 14.41
CA LYS A 260 7.65 -24.85 13.26
C LYS A 260 8.55 -23.71 12.84
N VAL A 261 9.03 -23.74 11.60
CA VAL A 261 9.83 -22.67 11.02
C VAL A 261 8.93 -21.79 10.16
N TRP A 262 8.99 -20.48 10.42
CA TRP A 262 8.36 -19.48 9.56
C TRP A 262 9.42 -18.85 8.68
N GLN A 263 9.10 -18.68 7.40
CA GLN A 263 9.96 -17.99 6.45
C GLN A 263 9.18 -16.88 5.76
N LEU A 264 9.85 -15.76 5.55
CA LEU A 264 9.34 -14.62 4.81
C LEU A 264 10.27 -14.35 3.63
N HIS A 265 9.70 -14.35 2.44
CA HIS A 265 10.39 -14.04 1.20
C HIS A 265 9.72 -12.84 0.56
N ILE A 266 10.53 -11.91 0.08
CA ILE A 266 10.06 -10.68 -0.56
C ILE A 266 10.75 -10.59 -1.93
N TRP A 267 9.95 -10.41 -2.97
CA TRP A 267 10.39 -10.20 -4.34
C TRP A 267 10.02 -8.81 -4.80
N ASP A 268 10.93 -8.15 -5.52
CA ASP A 268 10.55 -7.11 -6.48
C ASP A 268 10.15 -7.81 -7.78
N TRP A 269 8.85 -7.97 -8.02
CA TRP A 269 8.34 -8.81 -9.10
C TRP A 269 8.57 -8.20 -10.50
N LYS A 270 8.90 -6.91 -10.57
CA LYS A 270 9.23 -6.21 -11.81
C LYS A 270 10.68 -6.39 -12.23
N TYR A 271 11.58 -6.67 -11.28
CA TYR A 271 13.01 -6.83 -11.53
C TYR A 271 13.57 -8.20 -11.13
N SER A 272 12.74 -9.09 -10.59
CA SER A 272 13.12 -10.43 -10.12
C SER A 272 14.21 -10.44 -9.02
N THR A 273 14.30 -9.38 -8.22
CA THR A 273 15.23 -9.36 -7.08
C THR A 273 14.54 -9.92 -5.84
N THR A 274 15.28 -10.65 -5.01
CA THR A 274 14.72 -11.41 -3.88
C THR A 274 15.45 -11.13 -2.58
N SER A 275 14.73 -11.18 -1.46
CA SER A 275 15.27 -11.12 -0.11
C SER A 275 14.51 -12.12 0.77
N SER A 276 15.23 -12.81 1.66
CA SER A 276 14.70 -13.90 2.48
C SER A 276 15.08 -13.73 3.95
N VAL A 277 14.14 -14.02 4.85
CA VAL A 277 14.35 -14.02 6.30
C VAL A 277 13.65 -15.24 6.90
N SER A 278 14.35 -15.99 7.75
CA SER A 278 13.83 -17.13 8.48
C SER A 278 13.69 -16.83 9.98
N PHE A 279 12.61 -17.32 10.58
CA PHE A 279 12.31 -17.17 12.00
C PHE A 279 12.07 -18.56 12.59
N GLY A 280 12.96 -18.97 13.50
CA GLY A 280 12.78 -20.14 14.33
C GLY A 280 12.23 -19.74 15.70
N LEU A 281 11.14 -20.37 16.12
CA LEU A 281 10.77 -20.38 17.54
C LEU A 281 11.70 -21.39 18.22
N LYS A 282 12.60 -20.91 19.07
CA LYS A 282 13.39 -21.75 19.97
C LYS A 282 12.60 -22.07 21.23
#